data_AF-A0A7Y2ZDU6-F1
#
_entry.id   AF-A0A7Y2ZDU6-F1
#
_cell.length_a   1.000
_cell.length_b   1.000
_cell.length_c   1.000
_cell.angle_alpha   90.00
_cell.angle_beta   90.00
_cell.angle_gamma   90.00
#
_symmetry.space_group_name_H-M   'P 1'
#
loop_
_entity.id
_entity.type
_entity.pdbx_description
1 polymer ?
#
loop_
_entity_poly.entity_id
_entity_poly.type
_entity_poly.pdbx_seq_one_letter_code
_entity_poly.pdbx_strand_id
1 'polypeptide(L)'
;MPRSRRLLVVSALALLTPFGLAPELTAQEDHTHLPAALMEAYTWRNLGPDRGGRSIAVSGVVGRPMEAYFGAVGGGLFKTTDGGENWLPMTDGHITSASVGAVAVSETNPDLVFIGTGETCIRGNILPGDGVYRSRDAGETWEHVGFAESHGISKIRIHPTNPDIIYVASFGKYSVPSEERGVFRSDDGGDTWERILYRDDETGAIDLVIDRNDPDVIYASLWEAFRKEYTMSSGGPGSGMFKSTDGGANWTELTRAEGLPAEGVVGRIGLAVSSADSDRVYALYEHDDGGLFSSDDGGESWTLVNDNRAIRQRAFYYTHVFADHQDPDVVYIQNTSLFRSTDGGATTEVINNGTHGDFHDFWIDPLDPSHLVVGNDGGGAVSYATGAEWTDQEFSTAQFYHAVTTDHLPFHVCGSQQDNSSLCLPSDWNRGRSPGLEATEGSMDVAYRVGGGEPGYIAPDPTDLNTFFSGTNNGRYIDKYNRTLNYAREVNPYPWFYSGEPALDMVERWQWTFPILFSPLDPNTLYTSSNRLW
;
A
#
# COMPACT_ATOMS: atom_id res chain seq x y z
N MET A 1 37.01 -14.74 -99.88
CA MET A 1 35.83 -13.89 -100.10
C MET A 1 34.99 -13.88 -98.84
N PRO A 2 34.85 -12.73 -98.14
CA PRO A 2 34.26 -12.68 -96.81
C PRO A 2 32.76 -12.39 -96.87
N ARG A 3 31.99 -12.96 -95.93
CA ARG A 3 30.63 -12.51 -95.58
C ARG A 3 30.61 -12.05 -94.12
N SER A 4 29.75 -11.07 -93.90
CA SER A 4 29.85 -9.96 -92.97
C SER A 4 29.36 -10.24 -91.55
N ARG A 5 29.98 -9.49 -90.62
CA ARG A 5 29.64 -9.26 -89.21
C ARG A 5 28.25 -8.64 -89.01
N ARG A 6 27.66 -8.90 -87.83
CA ARG A 6 27.06 -7.90 -86.91
C ARG A 6 26.77 -8.58 -85.56
N LEU A 7 27.55 -8.25 -84.53
CA LEU A 7 27.12 -8.36 -83.13
C LEU A 7 27.20 -6.94 -82.55
N LEU A 8 26.07 -6.46 -82.00
CA LEU A 8 26.01 -5.21 -81.28
C LEU A 8 26.80 -5.32 -79.98
N VAL A 9 27.76 -4.42 -79.79
CA VAL A 9 28.36 -4.11 -78.49
C VAL A 9 27.71 -2.81 -78.04
N VAL A 10 26.94 -2.84 -76.96
CA VAL A 10 26.51 -1.64 -76.24
C VAL A 10 27.59 -1.34 -75.21
N SER A 11 28.35 -0.26 -75.44
CA SER A 11 29.32 0.25 -74.48
C SER A 11 28.60 0.91 -73.31
N ALA A 12 28.77 0.36 -72.10
CA ALA A 12 28.36 1.02 -70.86
C ALA A 12 29.30 2.20 -70.58
N LEU A 13 28.74 3.42 -70.54
CA LEU A 13 29.42 4.62 -70.10
C LEU A 13 29.51 4.58 -68.57
N ALA A 14 30.71 4.39 -68.02
CA ALA A 14 30.97 4.57 -66.60
C ALA A 14 30.99 6.06 -66.26
N LEU A 15 29.92 6.57 -65.65
CA LEU A 15 29.90 7.85 -64.97
C LEU A 15 30.56 7.68 -63.60
N LEU A 16 31.75 8.25 -63.43
CA LEU A 16 32.35 8.47 -62.10
C LEU A 16 31.49 9.48 -61.34
N THR A 17 30.74 9.01 -60.34
CA THR A 17 30.21 9.86 -59.27
C THR A 17 31.33 10.14 -58.26
N PRO A 18 31.49 11.39 -57.79
CA PRO A 18 32.40 11.66 -56.69
C PRO A 18 31.84 10.99 -55.44
N PHE A 19 32.69 10.26 -54.71
CA PHE A 19 32.40 9.82 -53.35
C PHE A 19 32.13 11.06 -52.50
N GLY A 20 30.84 11.39 -52.33
CA GLY A 20 30.41 12.30 -51.28
C GLY A 20 30.72 11.63 -49.96
N LEU A 21 31.54 12.28 -49.13
CA LEU A 21 31.62 11.99 -47.70
C LEU A 21 30.19 11.97 -47.17
N ALA A 22 29.68 10.79 -46.82
CA ALA A 22 28.49 10.69 -46.01
C ALA A 22 28.79 11.49 -44.73
N PRO A 23 27.93 12.43 -44.31
CA PRO A 23 28.11 13.02 -42.99
C PRO A 23 28.07 11.85 -42.01
N GLU A 24 29.12 11.73 -41.18
CA GLU A 24 29.02 10.91 -39.98
C GLU A 24 27.78 11.41 -39.25
N LEU A 25 26.75 10.55 -39.18
CA LEU A 25 25.67 10.71 -38.23
C LEU A 25 26.33 10.60 -36.86
N THR A 26 26.80 11.73 -36.34
CA THR A 26 27.12 11.87 -34.93
C THR A 26 25.87 11.47 -34.18
N ALA A 27 25.97 10.44 -33.34
CA ALA A 27 24.92 10.10 -32.40
C ALA A 27 24.44 11.41 -31.74
N GLN A 28 23.14 11.63 -31.76
CA GLN A 28 22.51 12.76 -31.09
C GLN A 28 23.06 12.79 -29.66
N GLU A 29 23.70 13.89 -29.25
CA GLU A 29 24.16 14.04 -27.88
C GLU A 29 22.98 13.73 -26.95
N ASP A 30 23.22 12.86 -25.98
CA ASP A 30 22.22 12.42 -25.02
C ASP A 30 21.89 13.58 -24.08
N HIS A 31 21.09 14.53 -24.55
CA HIS A 31 20.58 15.67 -23.78
C HIS A 31 19.50 15.24 -22.76
N THR A 32 19.34 13.95 -22.48
CA THR A 32 18.31 13.43 -21.58
C THR A 32 18.62 13.67 -20.11
N HIS A 33 19.83 14.13 -19.77
CA HIS A 33 20.23 14.42 -18.40
C HIS A 33 20.57 15.89 -18.21
N LEU A 34 19.83 16.55 -17.30
CA LEU A 34 20.20 17.86 -16.78
C LEU A 34 21.60 17.77 -16.13
N PRO A 35 22.47 18.78 -16.29
CA PRO A 35 23.79 18.78 -15.68
C PRO A 35 23.70 18.55 -14.16
N ALA A 36 24.59 17.75 -13.58
CA ALA A 36 24.59 17.47 -12.13
C ALA A 36 24.61 18.75 -11.28
N ALA A 37 25.42 19.74 -11.67
CA ALA A 37 25.47 21.05 -11.01
C ALA A 37 24.14 21.82 -11.06
N LEU A 38 23.31 21.58 -12.08
CA LEU A 38 21.98 22.16 -12.15
C LEU A 38 21.00 21.40 -11.24
N MET A 39 21.09 20.07 -11.19
CA MET A 39 20.29 19.25 -10.26
C MET A 39 20.60 19.57 -8.80
N GLU A 40 21.87 19.78 -8.45
CA GLU A 40 22.31 20.19 -7.11
C GLU A 40 21.80 21.58 -6.70
N ALA A 41 21.46 22.45 -7.67
CA ALA A 41 20.90 23.77 -7.41
C ALA A 41 19.38 23.75 -7.18
N TYR A 42 18.69 22.64 -7.49
CA TYR A 42 17.26 22.49 -7.26
C TYR A 42 16.99 21.86 -5.89
N THR A 43 15.94 22.37 -5.23
CA THR A 43 15.42 21.79 -4.00
C THR A 43 14.03 21.20 -4.26
N TRP A 44 13.76 20.05 -3.66
CA TRP A 44 12.42 19.49 -3.63
C TRP A 44 11.46 20.43 -2.91
N ARG A 45 10.20 20.46 -3.39
CA ARG A 45 9.13 21.23 -2.79
C ARG A 45 7.84 20.44 -2.91
N ASN A 46 7.15 20.26 -1.79
CA ASN A 46 5.86 19.61 -1.78
C ASN A 46 4.80 20.55 -2.39
N LEU A 47 4.11 20.07 -3.43
CA LEU A 47 3.00 20.78 -4.05
C LEU A 47 1.67 20.49 -3.34
N GLY A 48 1.59 19.44 -2.54
CA GLY A 48 0.32 18.85 -2.12
C GLY A 48 -0.22 17.88 -3.18
N PRO A 49 -1.53 17.55 -3.14
CA PRO A 49 -2.54 18.09 -2.23
C PRO A 49 -2.52 17.43 -0.85
N ASP A 50 -3.09 18.13 0.14
CA ASP A 50 -3.42 17.58 1.46
C ASP A 50 -4.65 16.69 1.36
N ARG A 51 -4.44 15.53 0.74
CA ARG A 51 -5.44 14.48 0.60
C ARG A 51 -4.75 13.16 0.86
N GLY A 52 -5.09 12.57 1.99
CA GLY A 52 -4.47 11.36 2.47
C GLY A 52 -4.58 10.20 1.49
N GLY A 53 -3.65 9.26 1.63
CA GLY A 53 -3.50 8.06 0.82
C GLY A 53 -3.15 6.89 1.71
N ARG A 54 -3.02 5.71 1.11
CA ARG A 54 -3.07 4.45 1.83
C ARG A 54 -2.03 4.28 2.94
N SER A 55 -2.53 3.84 4.09
CA SER A 55 -1.76 3.38 5.25
C SER A 55 -2.13 1.95 5.59
N ILE A 56 -1.13 1.16 5.96
CA ILE A 56 -1.31 -0.24 6.42
C ILE A 56 -0.68 -0.50 7.79
N ALA A 57 -0.28 0.56 8.49
CA ALA A 57 0.39 0.46 9.76
C ALA A 57 0.00 1.64 10.65
N VAL A 58 -0.42 1.37 11.88
CA VAL A 58 -0.65 2.42 12.89
C VAL A 58 -0.20 1.99 14.27
N SER A 59 0.08 2.97 15.12
CA SER A 59 0.23 2.77 16.55
C SER A 59 -0.19 4.05 17.27
N GLY A 60 -1.00 3.93 18.32
CA GLY A 60 -1.08 4.96 19.35
C GLY A 60 0.12 4.87 20.30
N VAL A 61 0.14 5.75 21.30
CA VAL A 61 1.19 5.78 22.32
C VAL A 61 0.58 5.67 23.71
N VAL A 62 0.85 4.56 24.38
CA VAL A 62 0.36 4.31 25.74
C VAL A 62 0.83 5.42 26.69
N GLY A 63 -0.11 6.05 27.38
CA GLY A 63 0.17 7.16 28.31
C GLY A 63 0.44 8.51 27.66
N ARG A 64 0.44 8.62 26.32
CA ARG A 64 0.51 9.89 25.57
C ARG A 64 -0.64 9.95 24.56
N PRO A 65 -1.90 10.16 25.02
CA PRO A 65 -3.09 9.97 24.19
C PRO A 65 -3.21 10.94 23.00
N MET A 66 -2.42 12.02 22.97
CA MET A 66 -2.38 12.95 21.83
C MET A 66 -1.33 12.56 20.79
N GLU A 67 -0.52 11.52 21.05
CA GLU A 67 0.50 11.02 20.13
C GLU A 67 0.03 9.74 19.44
N ALA A 68 0.19 9.70 18.12
CA ALA A 68 -0.02 8.51 17.31
C ALA A 68 0.87 8.55 16.07
N TYR A 69 1.03 7.39 15.44
CA TYR A 69 1.82 7.18 14.23
C TYR A 69 1.00 6.44 13.18
N PHE A 70 1.23 6.78 11.90
CA PHE A 70 0.81 5.93 10.79
C PHE A 70 1.95 5.76 9.77
N GLY A 71 2.03 4.57 9.17
CA GLY A 71 2.95 4.24 8.09
C GLY A 71 2.26 4.34 6.74
N ALA A 72 2.67 5.30 5.92
CA ALA A 72 2.16 5.47 4.56
C ALA A 72 2.83 4.47 3.60
N VAL A 73 2.02 3.95 2.68
CA VAL A 73 2.50 3.18 1.54
C VAL A 73 3.04 4.15 0.48
N GLY A 74 4.35 4.42 0.50
CA GLY A 74 4.98 5.37 -0.42
C GLY A 74 4.96 6.83 0.05
N GLY A 75 4.92 7.06 1.37
CA GLY A 75 5.04 8.39 1.99
C GLY A 75 5.88 8.43 3.27
N GLY A 76 6.38 7.30 3.77
CA GLY A 76 7.13 7.23 5.03
C GLY A 76 6.25 7.12 6.27
N LEU A 77 6.85 7.34 7.45
CA LEU A 77 6.15 7.40 8.73
C LEU A 77 5.67 8.84 9.01
N PHE A 78 4.44 8.97 9.48
CA PHE A 78 3.88 10.22 10.00
C PHE A 78 3.57 10.12 11.49
N LYS A 79 3.67 11.24 12.20
CA LYS A 79 3.35 11.38 13.63
C LYS A 79 2.42 12.56 13.87
N THR A 80 1.44 12.37 14.74
CA THR A 80 0.67 13.46 15.37
C THR A 80 1.08 13.63 16.82
N THR A 81 0.95 14.84 17.35
CA THR A 81 1.12 15.17 18.77
C THR A 81 -0.08 15.95 19.33
N ASP A 82 -1.12 16.12 18.52
CA ASP A 82 -2.34 16.88 18.83
C ASP A 82 -3.61 16.07 18.55
N GLY A 83 -3.50 14.74 18.65
CA GLY A 83 -4.64 13.83 18.64
C GLY A 83 -5.23 13.55 17.27
N GLY A 84 -4.42 13.70 16.22
CA GLY A 84 -4.79 13.39 14.84
C GLY A 84 -5.22 14.61 14.01
N GLU A 85 -5.22 15.80 14.59
CA GLU A 85 -5.52 17.06 13.87
C GLU A 85 -4.42 17.41 12.86
N ASN A 86 -3.14 17.22 13.24
CA ASN A 86 -2.00 17.45 12.36
C ASN A 86 -1.04 16.26 12.35
N TRP A 87 -0.46 15.99 11.18
CA TRP A 87 0.48 14.89 10.96
C TRP A 87 1.76 15.40 10.28
N LEU A 88 2.91 15.02 10.84
CA LEU A 88 4.23 15.40 10.36
C LEU A 88 5.03 14.18 9.87
N PRO A 89 5.75 14.29 8.74
CA PRO A 89 6.64 13.22 8.30
C PRO A 89 7.82 13.10 9.26
N MET A 90 8.14 11.86 9.65
CA MET A 90 9.22 11.53 10.59
C MET A 90 10.43 10.88 9.91
N THR A 91 10.36 10.64 8.60
CA THR A 91 11.33 9.79 7.88
C THR A 91 11.98 10.46 6.68
N ASP A 92 11.49 11.65 6.30
CA ASP A 92 12.02 12.43 5.18
C ASP A 92 13.50 12.75 5.37
N GLY A 93 14.34 12.26 4.44
CA GLY A 93 15.78 12.46 4.47
C GLY A 93 16.54 11.64 5.53
N HIS A 94 15.86 10.77 6.28
CA HIS A 94 16.47 9.96 7.33
C HIS A 94 16.61 8.48 6.96
N ILE A 95 15.73 7.95 6.10
CA ILE A 95 15.73 6.53 5.67
C ILE A 95 15.69 6.42 4.13
N THR A 96 15.90 5.21 3.60
CA THR A 96 15.96 4.96 2.15
C THR A 96 14.68 4.41 1.52
N SER A 97 13.74 3.91 2.32
CA SER A 97 12.45 3.43 1.86
C SER A 97 11.31 4.39 2.23
N ALA A 98 10.39 4.60 1.29
CA ALA A 98 9.18 5.40 1.51
C ALA A 98 7.96 4.53 1.88
N SER A 99 8.08 3.20 1.88
CA SER A 99 6.97 2.30 2.21
C SER A 99 7.13 1.83 3.65
N VAL A 100 6.23 2.25 4.54
CA VAL A 100 6.23 1.82 5.95
C VAL A 100 5.00 0.95 6.20
N GLY A 101 5.21 -0.34 6.44
CA GLY A 101 4.16 -1.34 6.58
C GLY A 101 3.98 -1.93 7.98
N ALA A 102 4.84 -1.58 8.93
CA ALA A 102 4.65 -1.90 10.33
C ALA A 102 5.18 -0.77 11.21
N VAL A 103 4.49 -0.48 12.31
CA VAL A 103 4.91 0.48 13.33
C VAL A 103 4.68 -0.14 14.71
N ALA A 104 5.65 0.00 15.61
CA ALA A 104 5.50 -0.41 17.00
C ALA A 104 6.17 0.61 17.93
N VAL A 105 5.44 1.04 18.97
CA VAL A 105 5.93 1.94 20.00
C VAL A 105 6.00 1.18 21.32
N SER A 106 7.10 1.33 22.07
CA SER A 106 7.23 0.66 23.35
C SER A 106 6.32 1.31 24.41
N GLU A 107 5.60 0.47 25.16
CA GLU A 107 4.67 0.93 26.19
C GLU A 107 5.36 1.41 27.46
N THR A 108 6.56 0.89 27.73
CA THR A 108 7.39 1.27 28.89
C THR A 108 8.40 2.36 28.55
N ASN A 109 8.73 2.53 27.28
CA ASN A 109 9.60 3.60 26.80
C ASN A 109 9.09 4.17 25.46
N PRO A 110 8.11 5.11 25.48
CA PRO A 110 7.49 5.62 24.26
C PRO A 110 8.41 6.33 23.26
N ASP A 111 9.66 6.64 23.63
CA ASP A 111 10.65 7.19 22.71
C ASP A 111 11.35 6.11 21.88
N LEU A 112 11.20 4.83 22.25
CA LEU A 112 11.61 3.68 21.45
C LEU A 112 10.52 3.30 20.45
N VAL A 113 10.81 3.54 19.17
CA VAL A 113 9.90 3.28 18.05
C VAL A 113 10.60 2.38 17.05
N PHE A 114 9.91 1.36 16.55
CA PHE A 114 10.35 0.56 15.43
C PHE A 114 9.40 0.74 14.25
N ILE A 115 9.98 0.78 13.05
CA ILE A 115 9.23 0.68 11.82
C ILE A 115 9.76 -0.47 10.97
N GLY A 116 8.84 -1.20 10.35
CA GLY A 116 9.11 -2.17 9.32
C GLY A 116 8.69 -1.61 7.97
N THR A 117 9.55 -1.73 6.97
CA THR A 117 9.27 -1.18 5.65
C THR A 117 8.68 -2.22 4.70
N GLY A 118 8.05 -1.73 3.63
CA GLY A 118 7.40 -2.53 2.61
C GLY A 118 5.98 -2.93 2.95
N GLU A 119 5.22 -3.40 1.96
CA GLU A 119 3.81 -3.73 2.14
C GLU A 119 3.56 -5.22 2.31
N THR A 120 2.54 -5.60 3.08
CA THR A 120 2.16 -7.02 3.26
C THR A 120 0.71 -7.31 2.91
N CYS A 121 -0.05 -6.28 2.51
CA CYS A 121 -1.31 -6.39 1.79
C CYS A 121 -1.03 -6.38 0.27
N ILE A 122 -0.49 -7.49 -0.24
CA ILE A 122 0.17 -7.61 -1.55
C ILE A 122 -0.78 -7.45 -2.76
N ARG A 123 -0.87 -6.22 -3.31
CA ARG A 123 -1.69 -5.88 -4.50
C ARG A 123 -0.92 -5.99 -5.82
N GLY A 124 -1.48 -5.50 -6.93
CA GLY A 124 -0.79 -5.47 -8.23
C GLY A 124 0.34 -4.46 -8.31
N ASN A 125 0.22 -3.37 -7.54
CA ASN A 125 1.20 -2.32 -7.40
C ASN A 125 1.65 -2.36 -5.94
N ILE A 126 2.90 -2.76 -5.72
CA ILE A 126 3.47 -2.94 -4.38
C ILE A 126 4.83 -2.23 -4.34
N LEU A 127 5.08 -1.45 -3.31
CA LEU A 127 6.38 -0.88 -3.00
C LEU A 127 7.12 -1.78 -1.99
N PRO A 128 8.23 -2.41 -2.39
CA PRO A 128 9.05 -3.18 -1.47
C PRO A 128 9.72 -2.26 -0.45
N GLY A 129 9.94 -2.81 0.73
CA GLY A 129 10.76 -2.24 1.78
C GLY A 129 12.23 -2.65 1.67
N ASP A 130 13.00 -2.17 2.62
CA ASP A 130 14.42 -2.43 2.82
C ASP A 130 14.75 -2.84 4.26
N GLY A 131 13.77 -3.31 5.03
CA GLY A 131 13.96 -3.89 6.36
C GLY A 131 13.38 -3.10 7.53
N VAL A 132 14.05 -3.18 8.68
CA VAL A 132 13.58 -2.61 9.96
C VAL A 132 14.47 -1.45 10.38
N TYR A 133 13.83 -0.37 10.85
CA TYR A 133 14.50 0.76 11.47
C TYR A 133 14.05 0.94 12.92
N ARG A 134 14.95 1.48 13.73
CA ARG A 134 14.74 1.83 15.13
C ARG A 134 15.01 3.31 15.36
N SER A 135 14.15 3.95 16.13
CA SER A 135 14.35 5.27 16.72
C SER A 135 14.37 5.15 18.25
N ARG A 136 15.19 5.98 18.91
CA ARG A 136 15.28 6.10 20.37
C ARG A 136 14.89 7.50 20.87
N ASP A 137 14.32 8.30 19.98
CA ASP A 137 13.94 9.70 20.17
C ASP A 137 12.58 9.99 19.52
N ALA A 138 11.65 9.02 19.63
CA ALA A 138 10.26 9.15 19.19
C ALA A 138 10.09 9.51 17.70
N GLY A 139 11.01 9.02 16.87
CA GLY A 139 11.02 9.16 15.41
C GLY A 139 11.86 10.31 14.86
N GLU A 140 12.59 11.06 15.68
CA GLU A 140 13.45 12.16 15.19
C GLU A 140 14.68 11.67 14.42
N THR A 141 15.28 10.55 14.84
CA THR A 141 16.38 9.88 14.13
C THR A 141 16.17 8.38 14.03
N TRP A 142 16.75 7.78 12.98
CA TRP A 142 16.54 6.37 12.63
C TRP A 142 17.86 5.66 12.38
N GLU A 143 17.92 4.41 12.83
CA GLU A 143 18.99 3.46 12.59
C GLU A 143 18.42 2.22 11.88
N HIS A 144 19.04 1.78 10.80
CA HIS A 144 18.70 0.51 10.15
C HIS A 144 19.25 -0.65 10.98
N VAL A 145 18.38 -1.58 11.39
CA VAL A 145 18.71 -2.65 12.36
C VAL A 145 18.50 -4.06 11.80
N GLY A 146 18.45 -4.21 10.47
CA GLY A 146 18.42 -5.51 9.80
C GLY A 146 17.30 -5.69 8.78
N PHE A 147 17.16 -6.91 8.28
CA PHE A 147 16.14 -7.32 7.30
C PHE A 147 16.25 -6.65 5.91
N ALA A 148 17.47 -6.33 5.48
CA ALA A 148 17.72 -5.62 4.22
C ALA A 148 17.24 -6.37 2.97
N GLU A 149 17.05 -7.69 3.05
CA GLU A 149 16.59 -8.53 1.95
C GLU A 149 15.09 -8.87 2.06
N SER A 150 14.41 -8.40 3.10
CA SER A 150 12.97 -8.52 3.25
C SER A 150 12.26 -7.37 2.56
N HIS A 151 11.43 -7.69 1.56
CA HIS A 151 10.63 -6.68 0.88
C HIS A 151 9.40 -6.27 1.70
N GLY A 152 9.03 -7.01 2.75
CA GLY A 152 7.85 -6.71 3.55
C GLY A 152 7.99 -7.19 4.98
N ILE A 153 7.95 -6.23 5.91
CA ILE A 153 7.80 -6.51 7.33
C ILE A 153 6.31 -6.40 7.69
N SER A 154 5.72 -7.50 8.16
CA SER A 154 4.27 -7.59 8.36
C SER A 154 3.81 -6.98 9.67
N LYS A 155 4.52 -7.30 10.75
CA LYS A 155 4.22 -6.83 12.11
C LYS A 155 5.49 -6.75 12.93
N ILE A 156 5.53 -5.78 13.84
CA ILE A 156 6.50 -5.67 14.90
C ILE A 156 5.72 -5.63 16.22
N ARG A 157 6.20 -6.36 17.23
CA ARG A 157 5.68 -6.31 18.60
C ARG A 157 6.83 -6.11 19.56
N ILE A 158 6.65 -5.20 20.50
CA ILE A 158 7.59 -4.98 21.60
C ILE A 158 6.93 -5.57 22.83
N HIS A 159 7.70 -6.34 23.60
CA HIS A 159 7.19 -6.96 24.81
C HIS A 159 6.67 -5.89 25.79
N PRO A 160 5.46 -6.06 26.37
CA PRO A 160 4.72 -4.97 27.02
C PRO A 160 5.44 -4.39 28.25
N THR A 161 6.28 -5.18 28.92
CA THR A 161 7.00 -4.77 30.14
C THR A 161 8.53 -4.78 30.01
N ASN A 162 9.07 -5.20 28.86
CA ASN A 162 10.52 -5.28 28.65
C ASN A 162 10.88 -4.83 27.22
N PRO A 163 11.33 -3.59 27.01
CA PRO A 163 11.55 -3.04 25.68
C PRO A 163 12.74 -3.67 24.93
N ASP A 164 13.56 -4.49 25.59
CA ASP A 164 14.67 -5.18 24.94
C ASP A 164 14.21 -6.44 24.18
N ILE A 165 13.02 -6.97 24.50
CA ILE A 165 12.43 -8.12 23.82
C ILE A 165 11.50 -7.63 22.71
N ILE A 166 11.90 -7.86 21.45
CA ILE A 166 11.15 -7.44 20.26
C ILE A 166 10.94 -8.63 19.33
N TYR A 167 9.76 -8.71 18.74
CA TYR A 167 9.41 -9.70 17.73
C TYR A 167 9.12 -9.04 16.39
N VAL A 168 9.63 -9.63 15.31
CA VAL A 168 9.41 -9.20 13.93
C VAL A 168 8.80 -10.36 13.14
N ALA A 169 7.61 -10.14 12.58
CA ALA A 169 7.01 -11.03 11.59
C ALA A 169 7.45 -10.54 10.19
N SER A 170 8.36 -11.28 9.55
CA SER A 170 8.87 -10.96 8.23
C SER A 170 8.16 -11.77 7.15
N PHE A 171 7.59 -11.07 6.16
CA PHE A 171 7.01 -11.72 4.99
C PHE A 171 8.09 -12.25 4.05
N GLY A 172 9.15 -11.46 3.79
CA GLY A 172 10.20 -11.75 2.81
C GLY A 172 9.93 -11.15 1.42
N LYS A 173 10.46 -11.77 0.36
CA LYS A 173 10.30 -11.29 -1.02
C LYS A 173 8.96 -11.72 -1.63
N TYR A 174 8.32 -10.85 -2.42
CA TYR A 174 6.95 -11.12 -2.91
C TYR A 174 6.85 -12.19 -4.01
N SER A 175 7.87 -12.34 -4.84
CA SER A 175 7.73 -13.06 -6.13
C SER A 175 8.63 -14.28 -6.24
N VAL A 176 9.53 -14.46 -5.29
CA VAL A 176 10.59 -15.49 -5.29
C VAL A 176 10.84 -16.00 -3.87
N PRO A 177 11.37 -17.22 -3.70
CA PRO A 177 11.83 -17.70 -2.40
C PRO A 177 12.91 -16.79 -1.80
N SER A 178 12.96 -16.69 -0.47
CA SER A 178 13.91 -15.84 0.27
C SER A 178 14.16 -16.32 1.70
N GLU A 179 15.34 -16.06 2.25
CA GLU A 179 15.75 -16.56 3.57
C GLU A 179 15.18 -15.75 4.76
N GLU A 180 15.01 -14.43 4.63
CA GLU A 180 14.51 -13.55 5.69
C GLU A 180 12.98 -13.62 5.83
N ARG A 181 12.45 -14.83 6.05
CA ARG A 181 11.03 -15.11 6.32
C ARG A 181 10.84 -15.71 7.71
N GLY A 182 9.64 -15.54 8.25
CA GLY A 182 9.22 -16.12 9.52
C GLY A 182 9.23 -15.10 10.66
N VAL A 183 9.20 -15.61 11.90
CA VAL A 183 9.24 -14.78 13.11
C VAL A 183 10.66 -14.73 13.65
N PHE A 184 11.11 -13.52 13.96
CA PHE A 184 12.39 -13.25 14.58
C PHE A 184 12.19 -12.60 15.95
N ARG A 185 13.06 -12.90 16.89
CA ARG A 185 13.13 -12.29 18.23
C ARG A 185 14.48 -11.60 18.41
N SER A 186 14.48 -10.44 19.03
CA SER A 186 15.64 -9.81 19.65
C SER A 186 15.45 -9.79 21.15
N ASP A 187 16.54 -9.99 21.89
CA ASP A 187 16.62 -9.91 23.37
C ASP A 187 17.55 -8.77 23.83
N ASP A 188 17.97 -7.89 22.90
CA ASP A 188 18.93 -6.81 23.12
C ASP A 188 18.48 -5.48 22.51
N GLY A 189 17.17 -5.27 22.40
CA GLY A 189 16.62 -4.01 21.94
C GLY A 189 16.75 -3.79 20.43
N GLY A 190 16.86 -4.88 19.66
CA GLY A 190 16.92 -4.89 18.19
C GLY A 190 18.33 -4.84 17.60
N ASP A 191 19.39 -5.07 18.40
CA ASP A 191 20.77 -5.08 17.90
C ASP A 191 21.10 -6.42 17.21
N THR A 192 20.54 -7.53 17.71
CA THR A 192 20.65 -8.86 17.09
C THR A 192 19.30 -9.57 17.02
N TRP A 193 19.17 -10.50 16.05
CA TRP A 193 17.93 -11.20 15.75
C TRP A 193 18.14 -12.71 15.64
N GLU A 194 17.30 -13.48 16.32
CA GLU A 194 17.19 -14.94 16.23
C GLU A 194 15.89 -15.32 15.50
N ARG A 195 15.96 -16.21 14.50
CA ARG A 195 14.75 -16.75 13.85
C ARG A 195 14.14 -17.85 14.70
N ILE A 196 12.95 -17.62 15.22
CA ILE A 196 12.28 -18.48 16.21
C ILE A 196 11.08 -19.27 15.67
N LEU A 197 10.51 -18.86 14.52
CA LEU A 197 9.49 -19.63 13.80
C LEU A 197 9.74 -19.54 12.31
N TYR A 198 9.84 -20.69 11.64
CA TYR A 198 10.13 -20.80 10.21
C TYR A 198 9.55 -22.10 9.65
N ARG A 199 8.96 -22.03 8.46
CA ARG A 199 8.46 -23.20 7.73
C ARG A 199 9.38 -23.56 6.57
N ASP A 200 9.54 -22.63 5.64
CA ASP A 200 10.30 -22.75 4.40
C ASP A 200 10.58 -21.35 3.81
N ASP A 201 11.21 -21.30 2.63
CA ASP A 201 11.64 -20.07 1.96
C ASP A 201 10.55 -19.43 1.08
N GLU A 202 9.34 -19.99 1.05
CA GLU A 202 8.16 -19.49 0.32
C GLU A 202 7.08 -18.94 1.26
N THR A 203 7.16 -19.26 2.55
CA THR A 203 6.16 -18.93 3.57
C THR A 203 6.63 -17.80 4.50
N GLY A 204 5.92 -16.67 4.49
CA GLY A 204 6.21 -15.50 5.34
C GLY A 204 5.38 -15.46 6.62
N ALA A 205 5.86 -14.79 7.68
CA ALA A 205 5.02 -14.47 8.84
C ALA A 205 4.20 -13.20 8.56
N ILE A 206 2.90 -13.20 8.89
CA ILE A 206 2.00 -12.08 8.57
C ILE A 206 1.25 -11.47 9.75
N ASP A 207 1.14 -12.19 10.86
CA ASP A 207 0.59 -11.65 12.09
C ASP A 207 1.30 -12.24 13.30
N LEU A 208 1.36 -11.44 14.37
CA LEU A 208 1.97 -11.81 15.64
C LEU A 208 1.31 -11.01 16.76
N VAL A 209 0.81 -11.72 17.77
CA VAL A 209 0.18 -11.12 18.95
C VAL A 209 0.78 -11.72 20.22
N ILE A 210 1.01 -10.85 21.21
CA ILE A 210 1.52 -11.21 22.53
C ILE A 210 0.35 -11.05 23.49
N ASP A 211 0.12 -12.03 24.34
CA ASP A 211 -0.80 -11.86 25.46
C ASP A 211 -0.20 -10.86 26.47
N ARG A 212 -0.93 -9.78 26.77
CA ARG A 212 -0.47 -8.76 27.71
C ARG A 212 -0.40 -9.26 29.16
N ASN A 213 -1.23 -10.24 29.52
CA ASN A 213 -1.29 -10.79 30.88
C ASN A 213 -0.18 -11.82 31.12
N ASP A 214 0.19 -12.57 30.08
CA ASP A 214 1.29 -13.52 30.08
C ASP A 214 2.12 -13.39 28.78
N PRO A 215 3.14 -12.50 28.77
CA PRO A 215 3.92 -12.22 27.56
C PRO A 215 4.76 -13.39 27.02
N ASP A 216 4.87 -14.51 27.74
CA ASP A 216 5.47 -15.74 27.22
C ASP A 216 4.51 -16.46 26.24
N VAL A 217 3.21 -16.15 26.32
CA VAL A 217 2.18 -16.63 25.39
C VAL A 217 2.12 -15.72 24.16
N ILE A 218 2.43 -16.32 23.01
CA ILE A 218 2.50 -15.62 21.72
C ILE A 218 1.76 -16.45 20.69
N TYR A 219 0.95 -15.80 19.86
CA TYR A 219 0.34 -16.42 18.69
C TYR A 219 0.92 -15.78 17.42
N ALA A 220 1.16 -16.59 16.41
CA ALA A 220 1.68 -16.13 15.12
C ALA A 220 1.01 -16.87 13.97
N SER A 221 0.91 -16.21 12.82
CA SER A 221 0.45 -16.84 11.58
C SER A 221 1.49 -16.73 10.48
N LEU A 222 1.62 -17.83 9.74
CA LEU A 222 2.44 -17.96 8.55
C LEU A 222 1.53 -18.06 7.32
N TRP A 223 1.95 -17.47 6.21
CA TRP A 223 1.20 -17.41 4.96
C TRP A 223 2.10 -17.75 3.78
N GLU A 224 1.82 -18.87 3.12
CA GLU A 224 2.41 -19.22 1.84
C GLU A 224 1.70 -18.40 0.75
N ALA A 225 2.39 -17.41 0.21
CA ALA A 225 1.83 -16.52 -0.79
C ALA A 225 2.90 -15.88 -1.66
N PHE A 226 2.51 -15.56 -2.89
CA PHE A 226 3.36 -14.81 -3.79
C PHE A 226 2.54 -13.87 -4.69
N ARG A 227 3.19 -12.81 -5.13
CA ARG A 227 2.69 -11.89 -6.14
C ARG A 227 3.66 -11.85 -7.31
N LYS A 228 3.18 -12.15 -8.51
CA LYS A 228 3.88 -11.96 -9.79
C LYS A 228 3.13 -10.93 -10.62
N GLU A 229 3.75 -10.43 -11.68
CA GLU A 229 3.18 -9.38 -12.53
C GLU A 229 1.84 -9.81 -13.16
N TYR A 230 1.63 -11.11 -13.33
CA TYR A 230 0.47 -11.69 -14.02
C TYR A 230 -0.39 -12.62 -13.16
N THR A 231 -0.04 -12.84 -11.89
CA THR A 231 -0.79 -13.77 -11.02
C THR A 231 -0.48 -13.56 -9.53
N MET A 232 -1.35 -14.11 -8.69
CA MET A 232 -1.18 -14.14 -7.24
C MET A 232 -1.56 -15.53 -6.72
N SER A 233 -0.84 -16.00 -5.71
CA SER A 233 -1.30 -17.09 -4.85
C SER A 233 -1.60 -16.59 -3.45
N SER A 234 -2.64 -17.13 -2.83
CA SER A 234 -3.02 -16.89 -1.43
C SER A 234 -3.30 -18.23 -0.78
N GLY A 235 -2.34 -18.74 -0.01
CA GLY A 235 -2.46 -20.00 0.71
C GLY A 235 -1.78 -21.18 0.04
N GLY A 236 -1.40 -22.13 0.89
CA GLY A 236 -0.67 -23.35 0.54
C GLY A 236 -0.32 -24.17 1.78
N PRO A 237 0.35 -25.33 1.63
CA PRO A 237 0.72 -26.21 2.74
C PRO A 237 1.60 -25.55 3.81
N GLY A 238 2.33 -24.49 3.47
CA GLY A 238 3.18 -23.74 4.40
C GLY A 238 2.39 -22.83 5.35
N SER A 239 1.20 -22.37 4.95
CA SER A 239 0.33 -21.52 5.76
C SER A 239 -0.08 -22.20 7.06
N GLY A 240 -0.22 -21.43 8.14
CA GLY A 240 -0.66 -21.97 9.41
C GLY A 240 -0.74 -20.96 10.54
N MET A 241 -1.28 -21.42 11.67
CA MET A 241 -1.42 -20.69 12.92
C MET A 241 -0.69 -21.44 14.02
N PHE A 242 0.05 -20.72 14.87
CA PHE A 242 0.92 -21.30 15.89
C PHE A 242 0.77 -20.57 17.22
N LYS A 243 0.99 -21.30 18.32
CA LYS A 243 1.06 -20.79 19.68
C LYS A 243 2.37 -21.19 20.34
N SER A 244 3.00 -20.24 21.01
CA SER A 244 4.09 -20.45 21.97
C SER A 244 3.58 -20.14 23.38
N THR A 245 4.16 -20.78 24.39
CA THR A 245 3.95 -20.48 25.81
C THR A 245 5.27 -20.28 26.57
N ASP A 246 6.36 -20.03 25.84
CA ASP A 246 7.71 -19.87 26.39
C ASP A 246 8.52 -18.79 25.64
N GLY A 247 7.85 -17.70 25.24
CA GLY A 247 8.50 -16.55 24.60
C GLY A 247 9.04 -16.86 23.20
N GLY A 248 8.48 -17.86 22.53
CA GLY A 248 8.79 -18.25 21.16
C GLY A 248 9.88 -19.32 21.05
N ALA A 249 10.31 -19.93 22.16
CA ALA A 249 11.32 -20.99 22.11
C ALA A 249 10.76 -22.31 21.54
N ASN A 250 9.48 -22.62 21.78
CA ASN A 250 8.76 -23.75 21.22
C ASN A 250 7.38 -23.33 20.71
N TRP A 251 6.93 -24.00 19.64
CA TRP A 251 5.65 -23.69 18.99
C TRP A 251 4.79 -24.93 18.82
N THR A 252 3.52 -24.79 19.17
CA THR A 252 2.45 -25.75 18.86
C THR A 252 1.67 -25.24 17.65
N GLU A 253 1.51 -26.06 16.63
CA GLU A 253 0.69 -25.73 15.47
C GLU A 253 -0.80 -25.94 15.79
N LEU A 254 -1.60 -24.89 15.54
CA LEU A 254 -3.04 -24.84 15.79
C LEU A 254 -3.87 -24.83 14.50
N THR A 255 -3.23 -24.86 13.32
CA THR A 255 -3.87 -24.68 12.01
C THR A 255 -5.13 -25.54 11.82
N ARG A 256 -5.16 -26.74 12.40
CA ARG A 256 -6.23 -27.75 12.29
C ARG A 256 -6.72 -28.24 13.66
N ALA A 257 -6.66 -27.37 14.67
CA ALA A 257 -7.19 -27.67 16.00
C ALA A 257 -8.69 -28.01 15.96
N GLU A 258 -9.20 -28.58 17.05
CA GLU A 258 -10.61 -28.98 17.13
C GLU A 258 -11.54 -27.79 16.81
N GLY A 259 -12.51 -28.00 15.92
CA GLY A 259 -13.46 -26.97 15.49
C GLY A 259 -13.01 -26.09 14.32
N LEU A 260 -11.73 -26.09 13.96
CA LEU A 260 -11.25 -25.47 12.71
C LEU A 260 -11.42 -26.43 11.51
N PRO A 261 -11.43 -25.92 10.27
CA PRO A 261 -11.48 -26.78 9.08
C PRO A 261 -10.33 -27.79 9.07
N ALA A 262 -10.63 -29.09 8.97
CA ALA A 262 -9.63 -30.15 9.08
C ALA A 262 -8.78 -30.35 7.80
N GLU A 263 -9.32 -29.98 6.64
CA GLU A 263 -8.73 -30.19 5.31
C GLU A 263 -8.87 -28.91 4.48
N GLY A 264 -8.33 -28.89 3.25
CA GLY A 264 -8.47 -27.75 2.31
C GLY A 264 -7.30 -26.76 2.35
N VAL A 265 -7.35 -25.71 1.53
CA VAL A 265 -6.28 -24.71 1.44
C VAL A 265 -6.47 -23.64 2.51
N VAL A 266 -5.42 -23.37 3.29
CA VAL A 266 -5.40 -22.31 4.30
C VAL A 266 -4.67 -21.11 3.74
N GLY A 267 -5.35 -19.96 3.74
CA GLY A 267 -4.79 -18.68 3.33
C GLY A 267 -4.24 -17.87 4.50
N ARG A 268 -4.42 -16.55 4.43
CA ARG A 268 -4.06 -15.59 5.47
C ARG A 268 -4.92 -15.78 6.72
N ILE A 269 -4.31 -15.68 7.90
CA ILE A 269 -5.02 -15.77 9.19
C ILE A 269 -4.65 -14.54 10.03
N GLY A 270 -5.65 -13.77 10.42
CA GLY A 270 -5.52 -12.66 11.38
C GLY A 270 -5.80 -13.18 12.79
N LEU A 271 -5.06 -12.71 13.78
CA LEU A 271 -5.10 -13.21 15.15
C LEU A 271 -5.32 -12.07 16.14
N ALA A 272 -6.11 -12.32 17.18
CA ALA A 272 -6.23 -11.42 18.31
C ALA A 272 -6.41 -12.22 19.61
N VAL A 273 -5.82 -11.73 20.69
CA VAL A 273 -6.03 -12.22 22.06
C VAL A 273 -6.54 -11.05 22.90
N SER A 274 -7.62 -11.27 23.66
CA SER A 274 -8.10 -10.23 24.57
C SER A 274 -7.25 -10.21 25.83
N SER A 275 -6.92 -9.03 26.31
CA SER A 275 -6.24 -8.88 27.61
C SER A 275 -7.22 -8.85 28.78
N ALA A 276 -8.52 -8.84 28.51
CA ALA A 276 -9.55 -9.01 29.52
C ALA A 276 -9.68 -10.48 29.95
N ASP A 277 -9.36 -11.41 29.04
CA ASP A 277 -9.32 -12.85 29.27
C ASP A 277 -8.31 -13.50 28.31
N SER A 278 -7.20 -14.01 28.86
CA SER A 278 -6.11 -14.66 28.11
C SER A 278 -6.54 -15.93 27.35
N ASP A 279 -7.64 -16.56 27.77
CA ASP A 279 -8.18 -17.74 27.09
C ASP A 279 -9.06 -17.35 25.88
N ARG A 280 -9.48 -16.08 25.80
CA ARG A 280 -10.26 -15.54 24.68
C ARG A 280 -9.35 -15.17 23.51
N VAL A 281 -9.36 -16.01 22.48
CA VAL A 281 -8.60 -15.82 21.24
C VAL A 281 -9.54 -15.80 20.04
N TYR A 282 -9.29 -14.89 19.10
CA TYR A 282 -10.00 -14.80 17.82
C TYR A 282 -9.07 -15.10 16.65
N ALA A 283 -9.61 -15.78 15.64
CA ALA A 283 -8.93 -16.03 14.39
C ALA A 283 -9.86 -15.72 13.22
N LEU A 284 -9.49 -14.75 12.38
CA LEU A 284 -10.15 -14.54 11.09
C LEU A 284 -9.42 -15.40 10.04
N TYR A 285 -10.11 -16.44 9.57
CA TYR A 285 -9.47 -17.57 8.91
C TYR A 285 -9.85 -17.65 7.42
N GLU A 286 -8.89 -17.43 6.52
CA GLU A 286 -9.09 -17.61 5.07
C GLU A 286 -9.16 -19.09 4.70
N HIS A 287 -10.37 -19.56 4.46
CA HIS A 287 -10.72 -20.89 4.00
C HIS A 287 -12.11 -20.87 3.36
N ASP A 288 -12.46 -21.88 2.54
CA ASP A 288 -13.81 -22.01 1.97
C ASP A 288 -14.89 -22.08 3.08
N ASP A 289 -14.68 -22.99 4.04
CA ASP A 289 -15.43 -23.10 5.31
C ASP A 289 -14.88 -22.15 6.42
N GLY A 290 -14.25 -21.04 6.03
CA GLY A 290 -13.64 -20.08 6.94
C GLY A 290 -14.60 -19.02 7.49
N GLY A 291 -14.05 -18.08 8.26
CA GLY A 291 -14.81 -17.04 8.95
C GLY A 291 -14.06 -16.52 10.16
N LEU A 292 -14.75 -15.80 11.03
CA LEU A 292 -14.27 -15.47 12.36
C LEU A 292 -14.55 -16.65 13.28
N PHE A 293 -13.49 -17.17 13.88
CA PHE A 293 -13.53 -18.19 14.92
C PHE A 293 -13.13 -17.57 16.25
N SER A 294 -13.66 -18.12 17.33
CA SER A 294 -13.26 -17.79 18.70
C SER A 294 -12.90 -19.06 19.47
N SER A 295 -11.98 -18.92 20.41
CA SER A 295 -11.62 -19.92 21.42
C SER A 295 -11.82 -19.34 22.82
N ASP A 296 -12.18 -20.22 23.76
CA ASP A 296 -12.35 -19.95 25.21
C ASP A 296 -11.33 -20.76 26.05
N ASP A 297 -10.32 -21.35 25.41
CA ASP A 297 -9.31 -22.23 26.02
C ASP A 297 -7.91 -21.95 25.46
N GLY A 298 -7.65 -20.72 25.02
CA GLY A 298 -6.34 -20.31 24.51
C GLY A 298 -5.96 -21.01 23.19
N GLY A 299 -6.93 -21.43 22.40
CA GLY A 299 -6.75 -21.99 21.06
C GLY A 299 -6.68 -23.52 20.99
N GLU A 300 -6.99 -24.25 22.07
CA GLU A 300 -7.07 -25.72 22.06
C GLU A 300 -8.29 -26.20 21.23
N SER A 301 -9.43 -25.52 21.36
CA SER A 301 -10.64 -25.73 20.58
C SER A 301 -11.27 -24.41 20.11
N TRP A 302 -12.01 -24.48 18.99
CA TRP A 302 -12.52 -23.31 18.30
C TRP A 302 -13.99 -23.46 17.92
N THR A 303 -14.70 -22.34 17.91
CA THR A 303 -16.08 -22.24 17.42
C THR A 303 -16.14 -21.19 16.32
N LEU A 304 -16.76 -21.53 15.18
CA LEU A 304 -17.10 -20.56 14.13
C LEU A 304 -18.22 -19.65 14.66
N VAL A 305 -17.92 -18.36 14.83
CA VAL A 305 -18.88 -17.37 15.37
C VAL A 305 -19.55 -16.56 14.27
N ASN A 306 -18.85 -16.30 13.16
CA ASN A 306 -19.37 -15.47 12.07
C ASN A 306 -18.73 -15.81 10.73
N ASP A 307 -19.53 -16.25 9.76
CA ASP A 307 -19.09 -16.63 8.41
C ASP A 307 -19.51 -15.61 7.33
N ASN A 308 -20.03 -14.45 7.75
CA ASN A 308 -20.62 -13.46 6.86
C ASN A 308 -19.59 -12.97 5.82
N ARG A 309 -20.01 -12.95 4.55
CA ARG A 309 -19.16 -12.50 3.44
C ARG A 309 -18.65 -11.06 3.63
N ALA A 310 -19.36 -10.20 4.35
CA ALA A 310 -18.97 -8.81 4.59
C ALA A 310 -17.60 -8.69 5.27
N ILE A 311 -17.24 -9.61 6.16
CA ILE A 311 -15.96 -9.62 6.89
C ILE A 311 -14.87 -10.48 6.21
N ARG A 312 -15.19 -11.12 5.06
CA ARG A 312 -14.32 -12.10 4.38
C ARG A 312 -13.91 -11.70 2.97
N GLN A 313 -14.29 -10.51 2.49
CA GLN A 313 -13.97 -10.10 1.13
C GLN A 313 -12.46 -9.90 0.97
N ARG A 314 -11.92 -10.22 -0.20
CA ARG A 314 -10.49 -10.04 -0.54
C ARG A 314 -9.56 -10.48 0.61
N ALA A 315 -9.70 -11.72 1.07
CA ALA A 315 -9.01 -12.22 2.27
C ALA A 315 -7.49 -11.95 2.31
N PHE A 316 -6.80 -12.10 1.16
CA PHE A 316 -5.38 -11.74 1.03
C PHE A 316 -5.02 -10.27 1.41
N TYR A 317 -6.02 -9.40 1.48
CA TYR A 317 -5.89 -7.95 1.62
C TYR A 317 -6.47 -7.42 2.95
N TYR A 318 -7.50 -8.06 3.51
CA TYR A 318 -8.27 -7.56 4.66
C TYR A 318 -8.37 -8.48 5.87
N THR A 319 -7.74 -9.65 5.86
CA THR A 319 -7.84 -10.57 7.00
C THR A 319 -7.08 -10.02 8.23
N HIS A 320 -7.73 -9.12 8.97
CA HIS A 320 -7.26 -8.48 10.20
C HIS A 320 -8.37 -8.49 11.25
N VAL A 321 -8.02 -8.83 12.49
CA VAL A 321 -8.92 -8.89 13.63
C VAL A 321 -8.19 -8.36 14.86
N PHE A 322 -8.90 -7.63 15.73
CA PHE A 322 -8.36 -7.03 16.94
C PHE A 322 -9.35 -7.21 18.08
N ALA A 323 -8.88 -7.55 19.27
CA ALA A 323 -9.71 -7.76 20.45
C ALA A 323 -9.49 -6.63 21.45
N ASP A 324 -10.56 -6.21 22.11
CA ASP A 324 -10.49 -5.21 23.15
C ASP A 324 -9.68 -5.70 24.37
N HIS A 325 -9.02 -4.77 25.04
CA HIS A 325 -8.15 -5.07 26.19
C HIS A 325 -8.90 -5.18 27.51
N GLN A 326 -10.17 -4.74 27.57
CA GLN A 326 -10.97 -4.61 28.80
C GLN A 326 -12.28 -5.41 28.76
N ASP A 327 -12.76 -5.80 27.58
CA ASP A 327 -13.93 -6.67 27.40
C ASP A 327 -13.62 -7.81 26.41
N PRO A 328 -13.66 -9.09 26.83
CA PRO A 328 -13.29 -10.20 25.95
C PRO A 328 -14.27 -10.41 24.80
N ASP A 329 -15.50 -9.93 24.88
CA ASP A 329 -16.51 -10.11 23.84
C ASP A 329 -16.55 -8.95 22.83
N VAL A 330 -15.70 -7.93 23.01
CA VAL A 330 -15.55 -6.83 22.05
C VAL A 330 -14.43 -7.13 21.07
N VAL A 331 -14.80 -7.23 19.79
CA VAL A 331 -13.88 -7.57 18.69
C VAL A 331 -14.12 -6.67 17.48
N TYR A 332 -13.03 -6.29 16.83
CA TYR A 332 -13.01 -5.44 15.64
C TYR A 332 -12.49 -6.25 14.45
N ILE A 333 -13.16 -6.13 13.31
CA ILE A 333 -12.76 -6.78 12.06
C ILE A 333 -12.64 -5.74 10.97
N GLN A 334 -11.55 -5.78 10.21
CA GLN A 334 -11.32 -4.84 9.11
C GLN A 334 -11.65 -5.47 7.76
N ASN A 335 -12.21 -4.66 6.88
CA ASN A 335 -12.44 -4.96 5.47
C ASN A 335 -12.52 -3.64 4.69
N THR A 336 -13.29 -3.59 3.59
CA THR A 336 -13.72 -2.32 3.00
C THR A 336 -14.41 -1.40 4.02
N SER A 337 -14.94 -1.98 5.11
CA SER A 337 -15.41 -1.29 6.30
C SER A 337 -14.71 -1.76 7.57
N LEU A 338 -14.66 -0.93 8.60
CA LEU A 338 -14.32 -1.29 9.97
C LEU A 338 -15.59 -1.75 10.71
N PHE A 339 -15.57 -3.01 11.12
CA PHE A 339 -16.64 -3.65 11.85
C PHE A 339 -16.30 -3.73 13.33
N ARG A 340 -17.30 -3.55 14.18
CA ARG A 340 -17.23 -3.75 15.63
C ARG A 340 -18.31 -4.72 16.07
N SER A 341 -18.00 -5.58 17.03
CA SER A 341 -18.92 -6.48 17.72
C SER A 341 -18.75 -6.32 19.22
N THR A 342 -19.84 -6.58 19.98
CA THR A 342 -19.84 -6.63 21.45
C THR A 342 -20.45 -7.94 21.97
N ASP A 343 -20.52 -8.96 21.12
CA ASP A 343 -21.12 -10.27 21.41
C ASP A 343 -20.22 -11.40 20.90
N GLY A 344 -18.91 -11.20 21.01
CA GLY A 344 -17.89 -12.17 20.63
C GLY A 344 -17.78 -12.40 19.13
N GLY A 345 -18.18 -11.42 18.32
CA GLY A 345 -18.13 -11.47 16.85
C GLY A 345 -19.41 -11.99 16.18
N ALA A 346 -20.41 -12.43 16.94
CA ALA A 346 -21.64 -13.02 16.40
C ALA A 346 -22.44 -12.02 15.55
N THR A 347 -22.53 -10.77 15.98
CA THR A 347 -23.11 -9.67 15.21
C THR A 347 -22.15 -8.49 15.11
N THR A 348 -22.24 -7.74 14.00
CA THR A 348 -21.32 -6.64 13.70
C THR A 348 -22.05 -5.39 13.26
N GLU A 349 -21.56 -4.24 13.69
CA GLU A 349 -21.94 -2.90 13.21
C GLU A 349 -20.74 -2.23 12.52
N VAL A 350 -21.01 -1.22 11.68
CA VAL A 350 -19.98 -0.45 10.96
C VAL A 350 -19.71 0.85 11.73
N ILE A 351 -18.43 1.17 11.96
CA ILE A 351 -18.00 2.33 12.75
C ILE A 351 -17.05 3.28 12.00
N ASN A 352 -17.24 3.43 10.69
CA ASN A 352 -16.34 4.22 9.81
C ASN A 352 -16.78 5.68 9.63
N ASN A 353 -17.65 6.19 10.49
CA ASN A 353 -18.37 7.44 10.20
C ASN A 353 -17.41 8.62 10.06
N GLY A 354 -17.30 9.19 8.84
CA GLY A 354 -16.43 10.35 8.57
C GLY A 354 -14.99 10.01 8.18
N THR A 355 -14.58 8.74 8.14
CA THR A 355 -13.24 8.32 7.68
C THR A 355 -13.28 7.62 6.32
N HIS A 356 -12.12 7.46 5.68
CA HIS A 356 -11.98 6.69 4.46
C HIS A 356 -12.25 5.18 4.68
N GLY A 357 -12.61 4.47 3.61
CA GLY A 357 -12.78 3.01 3.61
C GLY A 357 -11.47 2.25 3.41
N ASP A 358 -11.58 0.92 3.26
CA ASP A 358 -10.47 -0.02 3.03
C ASP A 358 -9.44 0.00 4.18
N PHE A 359 -9.73 -0.76 5.24
CA PHE A 359 -9.04 -0.75 6.52
C PHE A 359 -7.96 -1.83 6.61
N HIS A 360 -6.81 -1.49 7.21
CA HIS A 360 -5.61 -2.32 7.15
C HIS A 360 -4.84 -2.49 8.46
N ASP A 361 -4.93 -1.53 9.37
CA ASP A 361 -4.38 -1.68 10.71
C ASP A 361 -5.18 -0.91 11.75
N PHE A 362 -5.07 -1.33 13.01
CA PHE A 362 -5.87 -0.81 14.10
C PHE A 362 -5.10 -0.88 15.41
N TRP A 363 -5.27 0.14 16.24
CA TRP A 363 -4.75 0.18 17.58
C TRP A 363 -5.86 0.61 18.53
N ILE A 364 -5.97 -0.11 19.65
CA ILE A 364 -6.90 0.15 20.75
C ILE A 364 -6.04 0.58 21.93
N ASP A 365 -6.34 1.71 22.56
CA ASP A 365 -5.62 2.12 23.75
C ASP A 365 -5.91 1.12 24.89
N PRO A 366 -4.89 0.43 25.44
CA PRO A 366 -5.09 -0.52 26.53
C PRO A 366 -5.61 0.15 27.81
N LEU A 367 -5.43 1.47 27.96
CA LEU A 367 -5.89 2.23 29.12
C LEU A 367 -7.28 2.84 28.92
N ASP A 368 -7.73 3.01 27.67
CA ASP A 368 -9.01 3.64 27.34
C ASP A 368 -9.59 3.10 26.00
N PRO A 369 -10.53 2.13 26.03
CA PRO A 369 -11.07 1.52 24.81
C PRO A 369 -11.92 2.48 23.96
N SER A 370 -12.14 3.73 24.40
CA SER A 370 -12.71 4.77 23.55
C SER A 370 -11.71 5.43 22.60
N HIS A 371 -10.41 5.32 22.90
CA HIS A 371 -9.32 5.88 22.11
C HIS A 371 -8.79 4.83 21.12
N LEU A 372 -8.97 5.12 19.83
CA LEU A 372 -8.64 4.24 18.72
C LEU A 372 -7.78 4.98 17.70
N VAL A 373 -6.86 4.26 17.06
CA VAL A 373 -6.12 4.72 15.88
C VAL A 373 -6.29 3.71 14.76
N VAL A 374 -6.54 4.19 13.54
CA VAL A 374 -6.81 3.31 12.40
C VAL A 374 -5.99 3.71 11.17
N GLY A 375 -5.52 2.70 10.43
CA GLY A 375 -4.91 2.84 9.12
C GLY A 375 -5.86 2.34 8.03
N ASN A 376 -6.08 3.15 7.01
CA ASN A 376 -6.94 2.82 5.87
C ASN A 376 -6.41 3.43 4.56
N ASP A 377 -7.14 3.29 3.45
CA ASP A 377 -6.72 3.81 2.13
C ASP A 377 -6.70 5.35 2.03
N GLY A 378 -7.17 6.05 3.07
CA GLY A 378 -7.00 7.50 3.26
C GLY A 378 -5.85 7.90 4.20
N GLY A 379 -5.21 6.96 4.89
CA GLY A 379 -4.08 7.22 5.80
C GLY A 379 -4.37 6.87 7.25
N GLY A 380 -3.82 7.63 8.20
CA GLY A 380 -4.11 7.50 9.63
C GLY A 380 -5.31 8.36 10.07
N ALA A 381 -6.13 7.85 10.99
CA ALA A 381 -7.18 8.62 11.67
C ALA A 381 -7.31 8.19 13.14
N VAL A 382 -7.74 9.12 14.00
CA VAL A 382 -7.89 8.91 15.46
C VAL A 382 -9.36 9.06 15.85
N SER A 383 -9.81 8.29 16.83
CA SER A 383 -11.12 8.45 17.47
C SER A 383 -10.96 8.45 18.99
N TYR A 384 -11.70 9.30 19.68
CA TYR A 384 -11.83 9.30 21.15
C TYR A 384 -13.26 8.94 21.61
N ALA A 385 -14.03 8.32 20.72
CA ALA A 385 -15.43 7.98 20.93
C ALA A 385 -15.78 6.62 20.31
N THR A 386 -14.85 5.66 20.37
CA THR A 386 -15.02 4.28 19.87
C THR A 386 -15.51 4.23 18.41
N GLY A 387 -14.99 5.12 17.57
CA GLY A 387 -15.31 5.17 16.13
C GLY A 387 -16.64 5.85 15.77
N ALA A 388 -17.29 6.55 16.71
CA ALA A 388 -18.46 7.39 16.40
C ALA A 388 -18.10 8.56 15.47
N GLU A 389 -16.90 9.09 15.64
CA GLU A 389 -16.28 10.12 14.80
C GLU A 389 -14.77 9.87 14.69
N TRP A 390 -14.17 10.34 13.61
CA TRP A 390 -12.75 10.18 13.28
C TRP A 390 -12.16 11.53 12.87
N THR A 391 -10.89 11.76 13.16
CA THR A 391 -10.15 12.93 12.67
C THR A 391 -10.05 12.92 11.14
N ASP A 392 -9.92 14.11 10.56
CA ASP A 392 -9.76 14.29 9.12
C ASP A 392 -8.41 13.73 8.61
N GLN A 393 -8.35 13.43 7.31
CA GLN A 393 -7.19 12.81 6.65
C GLN A 393 -6.58 13.76 5.59
N GLU A 394 -6.29 14.99 6.02
CA GLU A 394 -5.80 16.09 5.20
C GLU A 394 -4.27 16.25 5.32
N PHE A 395 -3.53 15.29 4.77
CA PHE A 395 -2.08 15.33 4.71
C PHE A 395 -1.57 14.88 3.34
N SER A 396 -0.37 15.33 2.98
CA SER A 396 0.19 15.20 1.63
C SER A 396 0.81 13.82 1.33
N THR A 397 0.00 12.75 1.42
CA THR A 397 0.39 11.36 1.08
C THR A 397 -0.39 10.80 -0.12
N ALA A 398 -0.92 11.67 -0.97
CA ALA A 398 -1.68 11.29 -2.15
C ALA A 398 -0.87 10.36 -3.09
N GLN A 399 -1.38 9.15 -3.32
CA GLN A 399 -0.75 8.16 -4.19
C GLN A 399 -1.23 8.32 -5.64
N PHE A 400 -0.56 9.19 -6.39
CA PHE A 400 -0.83 9.37 -7.81
C PHE A 400 -0.21 8.25 -8.65
N TYR A 401 -1.01 7.60 -9.50
CA TYR A 401 -0.50 6.56 -10.42
C TYR A 401 0.36 7.15 -11.54
N HIS A 402 -0.03 8.32 -12.04
CA HIS A 402 0.61 9.04 -13.13
C HIS A 402 0.53 10.54 -12.89
N ALA A 403 1.51 11.28 -13.43
CA ALA A 403 1.52 12.73 -13.42
C ALA A 403 1.65 13.28 -14.85
N VAL A 404 0.90 14.35 -15.15
CA VAL A 404 0.98 15.10 -16.40
C VAL A 404 0.93 16.60 -16.10
N THR A 405 1.60 17.40 -16.93
CA THR A 405 1.54 18.86 -16.85
C THR A 405 0.61 19.42 -17.91
N THR A 406 0.03 20.59 -17.63
CA THR A 406 -0.80 21.35 -18.58
C THR A 406 -0.04 22.53 -19.18
N ASP A 407 -0.54 23.09 -20.27
CA ASP A 407 0.05 24.28 -20.92
C ASP A 407 -0.34 25.62 -20.25
N HIS A 408 -0.89 25.58 -19.03
CA HIS A 408 -1.09 26.80 -18.25
C HIS A 408 0.25 27.51 -18.01
N LEU A 409 0.20 28.83 -17.76
CA LEU A 409 1.38 29.62 -17.38
C LEU A 409 1.06 30.36 -16.07
N PRO A 410 1.61 29.91 -14.92
CA PRO A 410 2.42 28.70 -14.72
C PRO A 410 1.64 27.40 -14.96
N PHE A 411 2.34 26.31 -15.28
CA PHE A 411 1.69 25.03 -15.59
C PHE A 411 1.01 24.45 -14.35
N HIS A 412 0.00 23.61 -14.55
CA HIS A 412 -0.59 22.81 -13.48
C HIS A 412 -0.11 21.36 -13.58
N VAL A 413 -0.01 20.67 -12.45
CA VAL A 413 0.34 19.26 -12.33
C VAL A 413 -0.93 18.47 -12.03
N CYS A 414 -1.16 17.38 -12.75
CA CYS A 414 -2.38 16.60 -12.72
C CYS A 414 -2.10 15.12 -12.56
N GLY A 415 -2.97 14.40 -11.85
CA GLY A 415 -2.88 12.95 -11.71
C GLY A 415 -4.18 12.32 -11.21
N SER A 416 -4.32 11.02 -11.35
CA SER A 416 -5.35 10.21 -10.69
C SER A 416 -4.80 9.57 -9.43
N GLN A 417 -5.47 9.77 -8.30
CA GLN A 417 -5.07 9.18 -7.02
C GLN A 417 -5.76 7.84 -6.79
N GLN A 418 -5.07 6.93 -6.10
CA GLN A 418 -5.65 5.73 -5.52
C GLN A 418 -6.88 6.01 -4.65
N ASP A 419 -7.91 5.17 -4.83
CA ASP A 419 -9.23 5.13 -4.17
C ASP A 419 -9.95 6.49 -4.10
N ASN A 420 -9.56 7.42 -4.98
CA ASN A 420 -10.08 8.79 -5.01
C ASN A 420 -10.23 9.32 -6.44
N SER A 421 -10.53 10.62 -6.55
CA SER A 421 -10.70 11.30 -7.85
C SER A 421 -9.37 11.73 -8.49
N SER A 422 -9.43 12.07 -9.78
CA SER A 422 -8.37 12.85 -10.43
C SER A 422 -8.32 14.27 -9.87
N LEU A 423 -7.11 14.83 -9.79
CA LEU A 423 -6.87 16.19 -9.36
C LEU A 423 -5.80 16.86 -10.23
N CYS A 424 -5.91 18.17 -10.37
CA CYS A 424 -4.87 19.07 -10.82
C CYS A 424 -4.66 20.18 -9.82
N LEU A 425 -3.42 20.66 -9.70
CA LEU A 425 -3.05 21.81 -8.89
C LEU A 425 -2.02 22.71 -9.60
N PRO A 426 -2.02 24.03 -9.37
CA PRO A 426 -1.00 24.92 -9.91
C PRO A 426 0.41 24.57 -9.44
N SER A 427 1.39 24.55 -10.35
CA SER A 427 2.78 24.20 -10.01
C SER A 427 3.45 25.22 -9.10
N ASP A 428 2.98 26.45 -9.07
CA ASP A 428 3.49 27.53 -8.22
C ASP A 428 2.76 27.63 -6.88
N TRP A 429 1.77 26.76 -6.61
CA TRP A 429 1.20 26.61 -5.28
C TRP A 429 2.30 26.30 -4.27
N ASN A 430 2.33 26.97 -3.12
CA ASN A 430 3.38 26.91 -2.09
C ASN A 430 4.73 27.52 -2.45
N ARG A 431 4.86 28.21 -3.58
CA ARG A 431 6.07 28.96 -3.87
C ARG A 431 6.25 30.07 -2.82
N GLY A 432 7.35 30.01 -2.07
CA GLY A 432 7.68 30.97 -1.02
C GLY A 432 7.10 30.65 0.35
N ARG A 433 6.43 29.50 0.52
CA ARG A 433 6.08 28.95 1.83
C ARG A 433 7.26 28.18 2.42
N SER A 434 7.38 28.18 3.75
CA SER A 434 8.35 27.37 4.46
C SER A 434 7.94 25.89 4.41
N PRO A 435 8.89 24.93 4.35
CA PRO A 435 8.59 23.53 4.60
C PRO A 435 7.98 23.32 6.01
N GLY A 436 7.14 22.30 6.19
CA GLY A 436 6.48 21.98 7.46
C GLY A 436 4.95 21.89 7.34
N LEU A 437 4.26 21.97 8.49
CA LEU A 437 2.80 21.78 8.61
C LEU A 437 1.97 22.64 7.64
N GLU A 438 2.29 23.92 7.54
CA GLU A 438 1.53 24.88 6.71
C GLU A 438 2.01 24.92 5.25
N ALA A 439 3.00 24.08 4.91
CA ALA A 439 3.65 24.15 3.61
C ALA A 439 2.66 23.92 2.49
N THR A 440 1.70 22.99 2.69
CA THR A 440 0.69 22.59 1.70
C THR A 440 -0.72 23.07 2.01
N GLU A 441 -0.95 23.60 3.22
CA GLU A 441 -2.26 24.04 3.72
C GLU A 441 -3.03 24.91 2.71
N GLY A 442 -4.27 24.53 2.45
CA GLY A 442 -5.16 25.14 1.45
C GLY A 442 -4.93 24.63 0.03
N SER A 443 -4.05 23.63 -0.16
CA SER A 443 -3.79 23.02 -1.48
C SER A 443 -5.06 22.48 -2.14
N MET A 444 -5.99 21.98 -1.33
CA MET A 444 -7.29 21.51 -1.82
C MET A 444 -8.21 22.64 -2.31
N ASP A 445 -8.07 23.87 -1.83
CA ASP A 445 -8.88 25.02 -2.28
C ASP A 445 -8.54 25.46 -3.71
N VAL A 446 -7.30 25.18 -4.15
CA VAL A 446 -6.83 25.49 -5.51
C VAL A 446 -6.83 24.27 -6.43
N ALA A 447 -7.02 23.08 -5.86
CA ALA A 447 -7.10 21.84 -6.61
C ALA A 447 -8.45 21.72 -7.33
N TYR A 448 -8.47 21.03 -8.46
CA TYR A 448 -9.70 20.76 -9.21
C TYR A 448 -9.67 19.41 -9.92
N ARG A 449 -10.84 18.81 -10.09
CA ARG A 449 -11.01 17.52 -10.80
C ARG A 449 -10.93 17.70 -12.31
N VAL A 450 -10.50 16.65 -13.02
CA VAL A 450 -10.32 16.69 -14.48
C VAL A 450 -10.98 15.52 -15.23
N GLY A 451 -12.11 15.04 -14.71
CA GLY A 451 -12.81 13.88 -15.27
C GLY A 451 -12.16 12.56 -14.87
N GLY A 452 -12.66 11.46 -15.42
CA GLY A 452 -12.13 10.13 -15.15
C GLY A 452 -12.30 9.68 -13.69
N GLY A 453 -11.48 8.70 -13.31
CA GLY A 453 -11.38 8.18 -11.95
C GLY A 453 -10.02 7.50 -11.73
N GLU A 454 -9.86 6.86 -10.58
CA GLU A 454 -8.71 5.99 -10.34
C GLU A 454 -8.65 4.85 -11.38
N PRO A 455 -7.46 4.41 -11.84
CA PRO A 455 -6.11 5.01 -11.77
C PRO A 455 -5.77 5.72 -13.11
N GLY A 456 -6.76 6.36 -13.73
CA GLY A 456 -6.71 6.67 -15.16
C GLY A 456 -5.64 7.67 -15.57
N TYR A 457 -5.10 7.48 -16.77
CA TYR A 457 -4.30 8.52 -17.44
C TYR A 457 -5.14 9.77 -17.68
N ILE A 458 -4.47 10.91 -17.70
CA ILE A 458 -5.05 12.22 -18.00
C ILE A 458 -4.29 12.80 -19.19
N ALA A 459 -5.03 13.23 -20.22
CA ALA A 459 -4.49 13.96 -21.35
C ALA A 459 -5.18 15.34 -21.42
N PRO A 460 -4.46 16.42 -21.04
CA PRO A 460 -4.93 17.78 -21.30
C PRO A 460 -5.12 18.01 -22.81
N ASP A 461 -6.20 18.67 -23.20
CA ASP A 461 -6.43 19.04 -24.59
C ASP A 461 -5.40 20.10 -25.03
N PRO A 462 -4.62 19.86 -26.11
CA PRO A 462 -3.57 20.78 -26.56
C PRO A 462 -4.12 22.09 -27.14
N THR A 463 -5.44 22.20 -27.34
CA THR A 463 -6.10 23.37 -27.93
C THR A 463 -7.03 24.10 -26.97
N ASP A 464 -7.36 23.50 -25.81
CA ASP A 464 -8.23 24.10 -24.79
C ASP A 464 -7.77 23.71 -23.38
N LEU A 465 -7.23 24.71 -22.65
CA LEU A 465 -6.71 24.56 -21.30
C LEU A 465 -7.74 24.06 -20.26
N ASN A 466 -9.04 24.14 -20.54
CA ASN A 466 -10.08 23.67 -19.64
C ASN A 466 -10.67 22.31 -20.02
N THR A 467 -10.19 21.68 -21.08
CA THR A 467 -10.65 20.38 -21.55
C THR A 467 -9.62 19.29 -21.25
N PHE A 468 -10.08 18.16 -20.72
CA PHE A 468 -9.27 17.01 -20.36
C PHE A 468 -9.91 15.73 -20.88
N PHE A 469 -9.07 14.77 -21.24
CA PHE A 469 -9.47 13.40 -21.57
C PHE A 469 -8.90 12.47 -20.53
N SER A 470 -9.77 11.87 -19.71
CA SER A 470 -9.34 11.17 -18.50
C SER A 470 -9.95 9.77 -18.42
N GLY A 471 -9.12 8.79 -18.09
CA GLY A 471 -9.52 7.39 -17.96
C GLY A 471 -9.96 7.01 -16.54
N THR A 472 -10.25 5.74 -16.35
CA THR A 472 -10.40 5.08 -15.03
C THR A 472 -9.85 3.65 -15.12
N ASN A 473 -10.17 2.75 -14.21
CA ASN A 473 -9.65 1.40 -14.19
C ASN A 473 -10.17 0.53 -15.33
N ASN A 474 -9.31 -0.38 -15.79
CA ASN A 474 -9.67 -1.48 -16.71
C ASN A 474 -10.41 -1.02 -17.99
N GLY A 475 -10.13 0.19 -18.48
CA GLY A 475 -10.81 0.71 -19.67
C GLY A 475 -12.31 0.94 -19.50
N ARG A 476 -12.83 1.05 -18.27
CA ARG A 476 -14.27 1.21 -18.01
C ARG A 476 -14.82 2.44 -18.73
N TYR A 477 -14.15 3.57 -18.61
CA TYR A 477 -14.42 4.73 -19.45
C TYR A 477 -13.23 5.67 -19.60
N ILE A 478 -13.32 6.47 -20.67
CA ILE A 478 -12.58 7.69 -20.96
C ILE A 478 -13.64 8.77 -21.13
N ASP A 479 -13.55 9.86 -20.38
CA ASP A 479 -14.42 11.01 -20.58
C ASP A 479 -13.65 12.21 -21.12
N LYS A 480 -14.32 12.99 -21.96
CA LYS A 480 -13.97 14.37 -22.27
C LYS A 480 -14.64 15.25 -21.22
N TYR A 481 -13.87 15.83 -20.31
CA TYR A 481 -14.35 16.75 -19.29
C TYR A 481 -13.96 18.18 -19.62
N ASN A 482 -14.92 19.11 -19.62
CA ASN A 482 -14.66 20.54 -19.72
C ASN A 482 -14.98 21.22 -18.38
N ARG A 483 -13.97 21.83 -17.77
CA ARG A 483 -14.05 22.46 -16.44
C ARG A 483 -14.92 23.71 -16.44
N THR A 484 -14.83 24.54 -17.48
CA THR A 484 -15.62 25.79 -17.57
C THR A 484 -17.11 25.50 -17.67
N LEU A 485 -17.48 24.46 -18.42
CA LEU A 485 -18.87 24.04 -18.58
C LEU A 485 -19.35 23.11 -17.46
N ASN A 486 -18.43 22.58 -16.66
CA ASN A 486 -18.66 21.51 -15.70
C ASN A 486 -19.43 20.32 -16.32
N TYR A 487 -18.97 19.88 -17.49
CA TYR A 487 -19.64 18.85 -18.29
C TYR A 487 -18.65 17.77 -18.72
N ALA A 488 -19.03 16.51 -18.49
CA ALA A 488 -18.31 15.32 -18.94
C ALA A 488 -19.11 14.57 -20.01
N ARG A 489 -18.41 14.00 -20.98
CA ARG A 489 -18.98 13.07 -21.96
C ARG A 489 -18.06 11.89 -22.17
N GLU A 490 -18.58 10.68 -22.04
CA GLU A 490 -17.84 9.46 -22.39
C GLU A 490 -17.50 9.42 -23.89
N VAL A 491 -16.24 9.07 -24.19
CA VAL A 491 -15.65 9.03 -25.54
C VAL A 491 -14.84 7.75 -25.78
N ASN A 492 -15.20 6.65 -25.11
CA ASN A 492 -14.53 5.37 -25.24
C ASN A 492 -14.48 4.91 -26.71
N PRO A 493 -13.36 4.32 -27.16
CA PRO A 493 -13.34 3.57 -28.42
C PRO A 493 -14.33 2.40 -28.40
N TYR A 494 -14.52 1.80 -27.22
CA TYR A 494 -15.42 0.67 -26.98
C TYR A 494 -16.14 0.84 -25.62
N PRO A 495 -17.46 1.13 -25.60
CA PRO A 495 -18.22 1.28 -24.35
C PRO A 495 -18.53 -0.09 -23.74
N TRP A 496 -18.20 -0.30 -22.46
CA TRP A 496 -18.42 -1.60 -21.82
C TRP A 496 -18.33 -1.56 -20.29
N PHE A 497 -18.77 -2.65 -19.64
CA PHE A 497 -18.64 -2.86 -18.20
C PHE A 497 -18.15 -4.28 -17.91
N TYR A 498 -17.08 -4.41 -17.13
CA TYR A 498 -16.28 -5.63 -17.03
C TYR A 498 -16.54 -6.50 -15.80
N SER A 499 -17.20 -5.94 -14.80
CA SER A 499 -17.30 -6.60 -13.51
C SER A 499 -18.12 -7.89 -13.66
N GLY A 500 -17.50 -9.02 -13.30
CA GLY A 500 -18.12 -10.33 -13.31
C GLY A 500 -17.89 -11.16 -14.58
N GLU A 501 -17.17 -10.64 -15.57
CA GLU A 501 -16.86 -11.39 -16.80
C GLU A 501 -15.49 -12.08 -16.73
N PRO A 502 -15.35 -13.32 -17.23
CA PRO A 502 -14.05 -13.96 -17.34
C PRO A 502 -13.23 -13.32 -18.46
N ALA A 503 -11.90 -13.31 -18.30
CA ALA A 503 -10.98 -12.69 -19.25
C ALA A 503 -11.08 -13.24 -20.69
N LEU A 504 -11.60 -14.47 -20.86
CA LEU A 504 -11.80 -15.10 -22.18
C LEU A 504 -12.94 -14.44 -22.98
N ASP A 505 -13.94 -13.89 -22.30
CA ASP A 505 -15.13 -13.30 -22.93
C ASP A 505 -14.96 -11.79 -23.18
N MET A 506 -13.89 -11.19 -22.64
CA MET A 506 -13.57 -9.78 -22.84
C MET A 506 -13.12 -9.51 -24.28
N VAL A 507 -13.93 -8.73 -25.03
CA VAL A 507 -13.64 -8.33 -26.41
C VAL A 507 -12.37 -7.49 -26.51
N GLU A 508 -12.26 -6.48 -25.64
CA GLU A 508 -11.10 -5.62 -25.50
C GLU A 508 -10.53 -5.78 -24.09
N ARG A 509 -9.24 -6.13 -24.01
CA ARG A 509 -8.54 -6.35 -22.76
C ARG A 509 -7.74 -5.11 -22.42
N TRP A 510 -8.19 -4.42 -21.39
CA TRP A 510 -7.56 -3.22 -20.87
C TRP A 510 -6.74 -3.54 -19.62
N GLN A 511 -5.56 -2.93 -19.53
CA GLN A 511 -4.77 -2.98 -18.30
C GLN A 511 -5.42 -2.14 -17.19
N TRP A 512 -5.03 -2.36 -15.93
CA TRP A 512 -5.53 -1.58 -14.77
C TRP A 512 -5.39 -0.07 -15.04
N THR A 513 -4.19 0.34 -15.44
CA THR A 513 -3.87 1.65 -16.02
C THR A 513 -3.69 1.51 -17.54
N PHE A 514 -4.21 2.44 -18.33
CA PHE A 514 -4.02 2.44 -19.79
C PHE A 514 -3.74 3.86 -20.31
N PRO A 515 -2.81 4.04 -21.28
CA PRO A 515 -2.37 5.35 -21.72
C PRO A 515 -3.46 6.08 -22.51
N ILE A 516 -3.46 7.41 -22.35
CA ILE A 516 -4.25 8.36 -23.12
C ILE A 516 -3.30 9.52 -23.44
N LEU A 517 -3.12 9.84 -24.72
CA LEU A 517 -2.24 10.94 -25.12
C LEU A 517 -2.64 11.56 -26.46
N PHE A 518 -2.38 12.85 -26.63
CA PHE A 518 -2.49 13.51 -27.92
C PHE A 518 -1.23 13.30 -28.76
N SER A 519 -1.41 13.26 -30.08
CA SER A 519 -0.30 13.28 -31.03
C SER A 519 0.48 14.60 -30.92
N PRO A 520 1.83 14.57 -30.83
CA PRO A 520 2.63 15.78 -30.85
C PRO A 520 2.67 16.46 -32.24
N LEU A 521 2.18 15.78 -33.28
CA LEU A 521 2.16 16.29 -34.67
C LEU A 521 0.79 16.80 -35.11
N ASP A 522 -0.29 16.29 -34.51
CA ASP A 522 -1.66 16.71 -34.80
C ASP A 522 -2.47 16.83 -33.50
N PRO A 523 -2.78 18.05 -33.03
CA PRO A 523 -3.49 18.26 -31.77
C PRO A 523 -4.94 17.73 -31.78
N ASN A 524 -5.48 17.29 -32.92
CA ASN A 524 -6.83 16.72 -33.01
C ASN A 524 -6.86 15.19 -32.91
N THR A 525 -5.69 14.54 -32.84
CA THR A 525 -5.59 13.08 -32.77
C THR A 525 -5.25 12.64 -31.35
N LEU A 526 -6.18 11.93 -30.72
CA LEU A 526 -6.01 11.30 -29.40
C LEU A 526 -5.81 9.79 -29.57
N TYR A 527 -4.80 9.24 -28.92
CA TYR A 527 -4.53 7.81 -28.87
C TYR A 527 -4.88 7.23 -27.50
N THR A 528 -5.36 6.00 -27.50
CA THR A 528 -5.46 5.16 -26.31
C THR A 528 -5.24 3.69 -26.65
N SER A 529 -5.06 2.81 -25.67
CA SER A 529 -4.79 1.41 -25.95
C SER A 529 -5.46 0.41 -25.01
N SER A 530 -6.13 -0.56 -25.61
CA SER A 530 -6.40 -1.89 -25.03
C SER A 530 -5.24 -2.83 -25.41
N ASN A 531 -5.52 -4.11 -25.66
CA ASN A 531 -4.66 -4.98 -26.46
C ASN A 531 -4.55 -4.55 -27.94
N ARG A 532 -5.11 -3.40 -28.32
CA ARG A 532 -5.02 -2.72 -29.62
C ARG A 532 -4.73 -1.23 -29.39
N LEU A 533 -4.16 -0.57 -30.40
CA LEU A 533 -4.05 0.89 -30.43
C LEU A 533 -5.29 1.46 -31.10
N TRP A 534 -5.86 2.51 -30.50
CA TRP A 534 -7.04 3.23 -30.96
C TRP A 534 -6.68 4.65 -31.36
#